data_AF-A0A0X3W8Q6-F1
#
_entry.id   AF-A0A0X3W8Q6-F1
#
_cell.length_a   1.000
_cell.length_b   1.000
_cell.length_c   1.000
_cell.angle_alpha   90.00
_cell.angle_beta   90.00
_cell.angle_gamma   90.00
#
_symmetry.space_group_name_H-M   'P 1'
#
loop_
_entity.id
_entity.type
_entity.pdbx_description
1 polymer ?
#
loop_
_entity_poly.entity_id
_entity_poly.type
_entity_poly.pdbx_seq_one_letter_code
_entity_poly.pdbx_strand_id
1 'polypeptide(L)'
;MAADETTTSEPGQVPLAPLPDHRNVHTPWWQELWRHYEHVITPLRARGLQCDIEFGLSTYNVRVSLPDDSYLVISPPHDPPSERPPGDPEGWIATREHPDDQTLYEVIYDSAPSNDPGAPRRPEARHGGSTQPLIEAIDHRLARLRLLPHPVLPHDSAHVPPAQPSASPEARHVPGTPHRGPRYVYGDALRDLTDRLNGAESHADAAALLHQILEPTEGLLAQLGEFFEAAGEKAKEAEEDDGFDLSYDLADAAAEIRNLSEALQVAESRMRALTPLAPAPRPPSTPANASPLAPRALPPPSPKGAPPARRTP
;
A
#
# COMPACT_ATOMS: atom_id res chain seq x y z
N MET A 1 9.03 -63.20 -15.76
CA MET A 1 7.81 -62.43 -15.45
C MET A 1 8.12 -61.54 -14.25
N ALA A 2 8.49 -60.29 -14.50
CA ALA A 2 8.56 -59.15 -13.58
C ALA A 2 8.98 -57.96 -14.48
N ALA A 3 8.01 -57.24 -15.04
CA ALA A 3 7.41 -56.03 -14.47
C ALA A 3 8.37 -54.84 -14.63
N ASP A 4 8.13 -54.14 -15.74
CA ASP A 4 8.69 -52.87 -16.17
C ASP A 4 8.12 -51.77 -15.27
N GLU A 5 8.95 -51.16 -14.42
CA GLU A 5 8.56 -49.96 -13.67
C GLU A 5 8.91 -48.74 -14.53
N THR A 6 7.94 -48.33 -15.35
CA THR A 6 7.90 -46.99 -15.92
C THR A 6 7.83 -45.97 -14.79
N THR A 7 8.97 -45.34 -14.50
CA THR A 7 9.03 -44.14 -13.67
C THR A 7 8.36 -42.99 -14.41
N THR A 8 7.12 -42.71 -14.03
CA THR A 8 6.38 -41.49 -14.38
C THR A 8 7.21 -40.28 -13.96
N SER A 9 7.79 -39.57 -14.92
CA SER A 9 8.46 -38.30 -14.69
C SER A 9 7.40 -37.25 -14.35
N GLU A 10 7.46 -36.69 -13.14
CA GLU A 10 6.69 -35.51 -12.77
C GLU A 10 7.06 -34.33 -13.69
N PRO A 11 6.09 -33.51 -14.12
CA PRO A 11 6.39 -32.32 -14.92
C PRO A 11 7.25 -31.37 -14.09
N GLY A 12 8.49 -31.14 -14.54
CA GLY A 12 9.45 -30.27 -13.85
C GLY A 12 8.86 -28.90 -13.54
N GLN A 13 8.85 -28.54 -12.26
CA GLN A 13 8.47 -27.20 -11.81
C GLN A 13 9.38 -26.19 -12.50
N VAL A 14 8.79 -25.35 -13.36
CA VAL A 14 9.50 -24.20 -13.93
C VAL A 14 9.88 -23.30 -12.76
N PRO A 15 11.17 -22.92 -12.59
CA PRO A 15 11.58 -22.00 -11.55
C PRO A 15 10.83 -20.68 -11.73
N LEU A 16 10.12 -20.23 -10.69
CA LEU A 16 9.51 -18.91 -10.68
C LEU A 16 10.62 -17.85 -10.72
N ALA A 17 10.39 -16.74 -11.44
CA ALA A 17 11.26 -15.56 -11.38
C ALA A 17 11.54 -15.17 -9.92
N PRO A 18 12.70 -14.62 -9.56
CA PRO A 18 13.01 -14.27 -8.17
C PRO A 18 11.98 -13.32 -7.56
N LEU A 19 11.90 -13.29 -6.22
CA LEU A 19 11.20 -12.22 -5.53
C LEU A 19 11.88 -10.88 -5.85
N PRO A 20 11.16 -9.76 -5.81
CA PRO A 20 11.76 -8.46 -6.03
C PRO A 20 12.82 -8.18 -4.96
N ASP A 21 13.83 -7.37 -5.31
CA ASP A 21 14.94 -7.06 -4.41
C ASP A 21 14.72 -5.69 -3.76
N HIS A 22 13.94 -5.68 -2.68
CA HIS A 22 13.80 -4.49 -1.84
C HIS A 22 13.63 -4.86 -0.36
N ARG A 23 13.91 -3.91 0.52
CA ARG A 23 13.94 -4.09 1.98
C ARG A 23 12.61 -4.54 2.62
N ASN A 24 11.48 -4.38 1.93
CA ASN A 24 10.16 -4.71 2.48
C ASN A 24 9.74 -6.17 2.19
N VAL A 25 10.47 -6.92 1.36
CA VAL A 25 10.12 -8.30 0.96
C VAL A 25 9.92 -9.23 2.18
N HIS A 26 10.59 -8.93 3.29
CA HIS A 26 10.53 -9.72 4.52
C HIS A 26 9.56 -9.18 5.57
N THR A 27 8.82 -8.11 5.30
CA THR A 27 7.84 -7.58 6.25
C THR A 27 6.53 -8.38 6.18
N PRO A 28 5.83 -8.59 7.32
CA PRO A 28 4.58 -9.35 7.33
C PRO A 28 3.50 -8.72 6.44
N TRP A 29 3.37 -7.39 6.46
CA TRP A 29 2.36 -6.68 5.66
C TRP A 29 2.59 -6.85 4.16
N TRP A 30 3.85 -6.83 3.69
CA TRP A 30 4.15 -6.99 2.27
C TRP A 30 3.91 -8.44 1.83
N GLN A 31 4.23 -9.42 2.68
CA GLN A 31 3.94 -10.83 2.40
C GLN A 31 2.44 -11.12 2.36
N GLU A 32 1.65 -10.48 3.23
CA GLU A 32 0.20 -10.57 3.19
C GLU A 32 -0.34 -9.95 1.89
N LEU A 33 0.13 -8.77 1.52
CA LEU A 33 -0.24 -8.13 0.25
C LEU A 33 0.18 -8.98 -0.97
N TRP A 34 1.36 -9.59 -0.92
CA TRP A 34 1.83 -10.53 -1.95
C TRP A 34 0.92 -11.74 -2.09
N ARG A 35 0.42 -12.30 -0.98
CA ARG A 35 -0.57 -13.40 -1.01
C ARG A 35 -1.89 -12.95 -1.64
N HIS A 36 -2.33 -11.72 -1.38
CA HIS A 36 -3.54 -11.19 -2.01
C HIS A 36 -3.41 -11.13 -3.53
N TYR A 37 -2.25 -10.73 -4.06
CA TYR A 37 -1.99 -10.68 -5.50
C TYR A 37 -1.42 -12.00 -6.09
N GLU A 38 -1.36 -13.09 -5.33
CA GLU A 38 -0.71 -14.35 -5.75
C GLU A 38 -1.30 -14.88 -7.08
N HIS A 39 -2.61 -14.74 -7.25
CA HIS A 39 -3.36 -15.17 -8.42
C HIS A 39 -3.07 -14.33 -9.70
N VAL A 40 -2.40 -13.18 -9.57
CA VAL A 40 -1.82 -12.38 -10.68
C VAL A 40 -0.31 -12.60 -10.78
N ILE A 41 0.39 -12.58 -9.66
CA ILE A 41 1.86 -12.59 -9.61
C ILE A 41 2.43 -13.96 -9.99
N THR A 42 1.89 -15.04 -9.45
CA THR A 42 2.38 -16.41 -9.70
C THR A 42 2.40 -16.77 -11.18
N PRO A 43 1.32 -16.56 -11.97
CA PRO A 43 1.38 -16.85 -13.40
C PRO A 43 2.41 -15.97 -14.14
N LEU A 44 2.56 -14.69 -13.79
CA LEU A 44 3.57 -13.83 -14.42
C LEU A 44 5.01 -14.28 -14.11
N ARG A 45 5.28 -14.62 -12.85
CA ARG A 45 6.60 -15.14 -12.43
C ARG A 45 6.93 -16.49 -13.08
N ALA A 46 5.93 -17.33 -13.36
CA ALA A 46 6.14 -18.57 -14.10
C ALA A 46 6.61 -18.35 -15.55
N ARG A 47 6.49 -17.13 -16.08
CA ARG A 47 7.02 -16.71 -17.39
C ARG A 47 8.40 -16.06 -17.29
N GLY A 48 9.03 -16.09 -16.11
CA GLY A 48 10.32 -15.44 -15.87
C GLY A 48 10.24 -13.92 -15.68
N LEU A 49 9.04 -13.36 -15.54
CA LEU A 49 8.85 -11.92 -15.33
C LEU A 49 9.03 -11.56 -13.84
N GLN A 50 9.81 -10.53 -13.57
CA GLN A 50 9.99 -10.02 -12.21
C GLN A 50 8.79 -9.13 -11.86
N CYS A 51 8.09 -9.50 -10.79
CA CYS A 51 6.93 -8.78 -10.27
C CYS A 51 7.29 -8.12 -8.93
N ASP A 52 6.75 -6.93 -8.72
CA ASP A 52 6.76 -6.21 -7.45
C ASP A 52 5.36 -5.64 -7.18
N ILE A 53 5.14 -5.19 -5.96
CA ILE A 53 3.93 -4.49 -5.54
C ILE A 53 4.30 -3.08 -5.15
N GLU A 54 3.76 -2.11 -5.88
CA GLU A 54 3.98 -0.69 -5.64
C GLU A 54 2.68 -0.01 -5.26
N PHE A 55 2.79 1.06 -4.47
CA PHE A 55 1.66 1.93 -4.16
C PHE A 55 1.57 2.99 -5.26
N GLY A 56 0.51 2.94 -6.06
CA GLY A 56 0.25 3.91 -7.13
C GLY A 56 -0.55 5.11 -6.63
N LEU A 57 -1.33 5.74 -7.51
CA LEU A 57 -2.11 6.94 -7.22
C LEU A 57 -3.05 6.80 -6.00
N SER A 58 -3.69 5.65 -5.83
CA SER A 58 -4.66 5.44 -4.73
C SER A 58 -4.72 4.01 -4.20
N THR A 59 -3.96 3.09 -4.78
CA THR A 59 -4.06 1.65 -4.48
C THR A 59 -2.76 0.91 -4.79
N TYR A 60 -2.63 -0.27 -4.20
CA TYR A 60 -1.54 -1.18 -4.51
C TYR A 60 -1.75 -1.82 -5.90
N ASN A 61 -0.71 -1.80 -6.71
CA ASN A 61 -0.70 -2.37 -8.04
C ASN A 61 0.48 -3.33 -8.19
N VAL A 62 0.35 -4.28 -9.12
CA VAL A 62 1.45 -5.17 -9.47
C VAL A 62 2.24 -4.51 -10.58
N ARG A 63 3.51 -4.20 -10.31
CA ARG A 63 4.46 -3.74 -11.31
C ARG A 63 5.26 -4.92 -11.85
N VAL A 64 5.41 -5.01 -13.17
CA VAL A 64 6.15 -6.08 -13.84
C VAL A 64 7.25 -5.48 -14.69
N SER A 65 8.51 -5.82 -14.42
CA SER A 65 9.63 -5.35 -15.24
C SER A 65 9.74 -6.18 -16.53
N LEU A 66 9.86 -5.51 -17.68
CA LEU A 66 9.99 -6.14 -18.99
C LEU A 66 11.46 -6.06 -19.49
N PRO A 67 11.88 -6.93 -20.44
CA PRO A 67 13.27 -6.97 -20.92
C PRO A 67 13.74 -5.75 -21.72
N ASP A 68 12.83 -4.87 -22.12
CA ASP A 68 13.12 -3.66 -22.88
C ASP A 68 13.03 -2.39 -22.03
N ASP A 69 13.28 -2.53 -20.73
CA ASP A 69 13.27 -1.47 -19.71
C ASP A 69 11.90 -0.79 -19.48
N SER A 70 10.88 -1.17 -20.25
CA SER A 70 9.48 -0.83 -19.96
C SER A 70 8.93 -1.68 -18.81
N TYR A 71 7.78 -1.29 -18.28
CA TYR A 71 7.09 -2.04 -17.24
C TYR A 71 5.59 -2.15 -17.51
N LEU A 72 4.98 -3.21 -16.97
CA LEU A 72 3.53 -3.31 -16.87
C LEU A 72 3.07 -2.81 -15.51
N VAL A 73 1.96 -2.11 -15.48
CA VAL A 73 1.20 -1.81 -14.27
C VAL A 73 -0.11 -2.56 -14.36
N ILE A 74 -0.39 -3.41 -13.37
CA ILE A 74 -1.65 -4.14 -13.26
C ILE A 74 -2.35 -3.65 -12.00
N SER A 75 -3.44 -2.92 -12.19
CA SER A 75 -4.19 -2.26 -11.13
C SER A 75 -5.67 -2.65 -11.15
N PRO A 76 -6.36 -2.57 -10.00
CA PRO A 76 -7.81 -2.52 -9.97
C PRO A 76 -8.31 -1.19 -10.59
N PRO A 77 -9.61 -1.03 -10.87
CA PRO A 77 -10.16 0.21 -11.40
C PRO A 77 -9.88 1.38 -10.45
N HIS A 78 -9.51 2.52 -11.01
CA HIS A 78 -9.20 3.73 -10.24
C HIS A 78 -10.45 4.48 -9.77
N ASP A 79 -11.55 4.43 -10.53
CA ASP A 79 -12.79 5.14 -10.22
C ASP A 79 -14.09 4.35 -10.55
N PRO A 80 -15.02 4.21 -9.59
CA PRO A 80 -14.86 4.58 -8.17
C PRO A 80 -13.77 3.73 -7.50
N PRO A 81 -13.17 4.21 -6.40
CA PRO A 81 -12.31 3.39 -5.56
C PRO A 81 -13.03 2.09 -5.20
N SER A 82 -12.42 0.95 -5.49
CA SER A 82 -13.06 -0.33 -5.16
C SER A 82 -13.15 -0.48 -3.64
N GLU A 83 -14.34 -0.76 -3.11
CA GLU A 83 -14.52 -1.12 -1.69
C GLU A 83 -14.00 -2.54 -1.36
N ARG A 84 -13.48 -3.25 -2.37
CA ARG A 84 -12.98 -4.62 -2.24
C ARG A 84 -11.54 -4.65 -1.73
N PRO A 85 -11.15 -5.71 -1.01
CA PRO A 85 -9.77 -5.88 -0.59
C PRO A 85 -8.82 -5.95 -1.81
N PRO A 86 -7.54 -5.53 -1.65
CA PRO A 86 -6.52 -5.70 -2.68
C PRO A 86 -6.48 -7.16 -3.16
N GLY A 87 -6.32 -7.36 -4.48
CA GLY A 87 -6.29 -8.70 -5.07
C GLY A 87 -7.66 -9.36 -5.30
N ASP A 88 -8.79 -8.72 -5.02
CA ASP A 88 -10.11 -9.23 -5.47
C ASP A 88 -10.99 -8.13 -6.07
N PRO A 89 -10.53 -7.42 -7.12
CA PRO A 89 -11.28 -6.31 -7.67
C PRO A 89 -12.46 -6.75 -8.54
N GLU A 90 -13.36 -5.82 -8.80
CA GLU A 90 -14.45 -5.98 -9.77
C GLU A 90 -13.98 -6.10 -11.23
N GLY A 91 -12.75 -5.67 -11.51
CA GLY A 91 -12.11 -5.71 -12.82
C GLY A 91 -10.61 -5.46 -12.70
N TRP A 92 -9.91 -5.61 -13.81
CA TRP A 92 -8.47 -5.36 -13.91
C TRP A 92 -8.16 -4.43 -15.09
N ILE A 93 -7.20 -3.55 -14.86
CA ILE A 93 -6.57 -2.71 -15.88
C ILE A 93 -5.10 -3.11 -15.94
N ALA A 94 -4.57 -3.32 -17.15
CA ALA A 94 -3.16 -3.54 -17.39
C ALA A 94 -2.65 -2.56 -18.43
N THR A 95 -1.71 -1.71 -18.02
CA THR A 95 -1.02 -0.77 -18.89
C THR A 95 0.43 -1.16 -19.05
N ARG A 96 1.03 -0.71 -20.15
CA ARG A 96 2.47 -0.75 -20.38
C ARG A 96 2.98 0.68 -20.51
N GLU A 97 4.06 0.94 -19.79
CA GLU A 97 4.66 2.26 -19.63
C GLU A 97 6.18 2.17 -19.68
N HIS A 98 6.84 3.29 -19.97
CA HIS A 98 8.30 3.39 -19.94
C HIS A 98 8.74 4.61 -19.10
N PRO A 99 9.70 4.47 -18.17
CA PRO A 99 10.05 5.55 -17.25
C PRO A 99 10.61 6.78 -17.96
N ASP A 100 11.37 6.58 -19.03
CA ASP A 100 12.00 7.68 -19.80
C ASP A 100 11.23 8.07 -21.07
N ASP A 101 10.16 7.34 -21.42
CA ASP A 101 9.39 7.59 -22.64
C ASP A 101 7.91 7.73 -22.30
N GLN A 102 7.52 8.97 -22.03
CA GLN A 102 6.12 9.34 -21.74
C GLN A 102 5.17 9.12 -22.92
N THR A 103 5.69 8.90 -24.13
CA THR A 103 4.86 8.57 -25.30
C THR A 103 4.45 7.10 -25.34
N LEU A 104 5.17 6.25 -24.58
CA LEU A 104 4.84 4.84 -24.42
C LEU A 104 3.82 4.70 -23.27
N TYR A 105 2.55 4.84 -23.63
CA TYR A 105 1.42 4.46 -22.79
C TYR A 105 0.47 3.60 -23.60
N GLU A 106 0.36 2.32 -23.23
CA GLU A 106 -0.50 1.36 -23.92
C GLU A 106 -1.39 0.62 -22.93
N VAL A 107 -2.71 0.64 -23.16
CA VAL A 107 -3.65 -0.24 -22.46
C VAL A 107 -3.64 -1.63 -23.12
N ILE A 108 -3.14 -2.63 -22.41
CA ILE A 108 -3.09 -4.03 -22.87
C ILE A 108 -4.41 -4.74 -22.60
N TYR A 109 -5.01 -4.45 -21.45
CA TYR A 109 -6.24 -5.10 -21.00
C TYR A 109 -7.02 -4.16 -20.08
N ASP A 110 -8.34 -4.11 -20.24
CA ASP A 110 -9.21 -3.31 -19.39
C ASP A 110 -10.60 -3.96 -19.27
N SER A 111 -10.81 -4.64 -18.16
CA SER A 111 -12.07 -5.26 -17.78
C SER A 111 -12.84 -4.45 -16.73
N ALA A 112 -12.42 -3.22 -16.46
CA ALA A 112 -13.07 -2.36 -15.48
C ALA A 112 -14.52 -2.07 -15.90
N PRO A 113 -15.48 -2.08 -14.94
CA PRO A 113 -16.83 -1.68 -15.23
C PRO A 113 -16.86 -0.20 -15.67
N SER A 114 -17.57 0.09 -16.77
CA SER A 114 -17.80 1.47 -17.20
C SER A 114 -18.98 2.04 -16.41
N ASN A 115 -18.77 3.21 -15.79
CA ASN A 115 -19.84 3.97 -15.15
C ASN A 115 -20.65 4.81 -16.15
N ASP A 116 -20.18 4.95 -17.39
CA ASP A 116 -20.91 5.63 -18.45
C ASP A 116 -21.94 4.66 -19.09
N PRO A 117 -23.26 4.89 -18.90
CA PRO A 117 -24.31 4.05 -19.49
C PRO A 117 -24.42 4.17 -21.01
N GLY A 118 -23.80 5.20 -21.63
CA GLY A 118 -23.76 5.41 -23.07
C GLY A 118 -22.51 4.84 -23.76
N ALA A 119 -21.48 4.47 -23.00
CA ALA A 119 -20.24 3.95 -23.57
C ALA A 119 -20.44 2.54 -24.15
N PRO A 120 -19.89 2.25 -25.34
CA PRO A 120 -19.89 0.90 -25.87
C PRO A 120 -19.16 -0.03 -24.89
N ARG A 121 -19.81 -1.14 -24.51
CA ARG A 121 -19.21 -2.14 -23.64
C ARG A 121 -17.95 -2.71 -24.29
N ARG A 122 -16.82 -2.57 -23.60
CA ARG A 122 -15.57 -3.22 -23.98
C ARG A 122 -15.76 -4.74 -23.94
N PRO A 123 -15.19 -5.52 -24.88
CA PRO A 123 -15.26 -6.97 -24.87
C PRO A 123 -14.78 -7.60 -23.56
N GLU A 124 -13.77 -7.01 -22.94
CA GLU A 124 -13.09 -7.47 -21.73
C GLU A 124 -13.93 -7.24 -20.46
N ALA A 125 -14.86 -6.27 -20.47
CA ALA A 125 -15.70 -5.96 -19.31
C ALA A 125 -16.55 -7.15 -18.84
N ARG A 126 -16.82 -8.12 -19.71
CA ARG A 126 -17.55 -9.36 -19.35
C ARG A 126 -16.75 -10.29 -18.44
N HIS A 127 -15.43 -10.10 -18.36
CA HIS A 127 -14.53 -10.95 -17.58
C HIS A 127 -14.45 -10.52 -16.10
N GLY A 128 -14.79 -9.26 -15.78
CA GLY A 128 -14.70 -8.71 -14.43
C GLY A 128 -13.34 -8.97 -13.78
N GLY A 129 -13.32 -9.29 -12.48
CA GLY A 129 -12.12 -9.57 -11.69
C GLY A 129 -11.35 -10.86 -12.05
N SER A 130 -11.76 -11.60 -13.09
CA SER A 130 -11.07 -12.82 -13.49
C SER A 130 -9.67 -12.53 -14.05
N THR A 131 -8.65 -13.16 -13.46
CA THR A 131 -7.26 -12.96 -13.89
C THR A 131 -6.85 -13.80 -15.08
N GLN A 132 -7.51 -14.92 -15.36
CA GLN A 132 -7.17 -15.75 -16.51
C GLN A 132 -7.15 -14.98 -17.85
N PRO A 133 -8.22 -14.26 -18.25
CA PRO A 133 -8.22 -13.50 -19.51
C PRO A 133 -7.24 -12.32 -19.51
N LEU A 134 -6.96 -11.74 -18.33
CA LEU A 134 -5.92 -10.72 -18.16
C LEU A 134 -4.53 -11.30 -18.49
N ILE A 135 -4.18 -12.45 -17.91
CA ILE A 135 -2.89 -13.11 -18.15
C ILE A 135 -2.76 -13.54 -19.61
N GLU A 136 -3.83 -14.08 -20.21
CA GLU A 136 -3.84 -14.45 -21.64
C GLU A 136 -3.63 -13.23 -22.55
N ALA A 137 -4.21 -12.07 -22.23
CA ALA A 137 -4.02 -10.84 -22.98
C ALA A 137 -2.58 -10.31 -22.88
N ILE A 138 -2.00 -10.35 -21.67
CA ILE A 138 -0.59 -10.00 -21.43
C ILE A 138 0.31 -10.91 -22.26
N ASP A 139 0.11 -12.22 -22.22
CA ASP A 139 0.89 -13.17 -23.01
C ASP A 139 0.84 -12.89 -24.49
N HIS A 140 -0.38 -12.70 -25.01
CA HIS A 140 -0.57 -12.43 -26.43
C HIS A 140 0.13 -11.12 -26.84
N ARG A 141 0.14 -10.11 -25.96
CA ARG A 141 0.83 -8.85 -26.24
C ARG A 141 2.36 -8.99 -26.14
N LEU A 142 2.87 -9.57 -25.06
CA LEU A 142 4.31 -9.75 -24.86
C LEU A 142 4.92 -10.70 -25.91
N ALA A 143 4.18 -11.72 -26.37
CA ALA A 143 4.61 -12.58 -27.47
C ALA A 143 4.72 -11.82 -28.80
N ARG A 144 3.75 -10.93 -29.12
CA ARG A 144 3.81 -10.07 -30.32
C ARG A 144 4.99 -9.11 -30.27
N LEU A 145 5.32 -8.59 -29.09
CA LEU A 145 6.47 -7.71 -28.87
C LEU A 145 7.80 -8.47 -28.69
N ARG A 146 7.76 -9.81 -28.59
CA ARG A 146 8.90 -10.69 -28.27
C ARG A 146 9.59 -10.34 -26.95
N LEU A 147 8.79 -9.94 -25.96
CA LEU A 147 9.23 -9.53 -24.62
C LEU A 147 9.04 -10.63 -23.57
N LEU A 148 8.54 -11.81 -23.95
CA LEU A 148 8.53 -12.95 -23.04
C LEU A 148 9.97 -13.43 -22.82
N PRO A 149 10.43 -13.53 -21.55
CA PRO A 149 11.72 -14.11 -21.23
C PRO A 149 11.81 -15.51 -21.84
N HIS A 150 12.87 -15.78 -22.58
CA HIS A 150 13.17 -17.14 -23.00
C HIS A 150 13.61 -17.90 -21.74
N PRO A 151 13.23 -19.18 -21.57
CA PRO A 151 13.75 -19.97 -20.46
C PRO A 151 15.28 -19.97 -20.57
N VAL A 152 15.93 -19.29 -19.63
CA VAL A 152 17.36 -19.44 -19.42
C VAL A 152 17.52 -20.86 -18.93
N LEU A 153 17.91 -21.77 -19.84
CA LEU A 153 18.42 -23.07 -19.46
C LEU A 153 19.52 -22.82 -18.40
N PRO A 154 19.55 -23.59 -17.31
CA PRO A 154 20.66 -23.49 -16.38
C PRO A 154 21.92 -23.85 -17.18
N HIS A 155 22.69 -22.83 -17.57
CA HIS A 155 24.02 -23.06 -18.10
C HIS A 155 24.86 -23.58 -16.94
N ASP A 156 24.93 -24.91 -16.97
CA ASP A 156 26.05 -25.75 -16.62
C ASP A 156 27.31 -24.91 -16.34
N SER A 157 27.81 -25.10 -15.13
CA SER A 157 29.05 -24.51 -14.66
C SER A 157 30.20 -25.00 -15.53
N ALA A 158 30.51 -24.27 -16.60
CA ALA A 158 31.66 -24.55 -17.44
C ALA A 158 32.78 -23.54 -17.14
N HIS A 159 33.68 -24.02 -16.28
CA HIS A 159 35.11 -23.79 -16.35
C HIS A 159 35.65 -22.36 -16.14
N VAL A 160 36.11 -22.16 -14.91
CA VAL A 160 37.33 -21.41 -14.60
C VAL A 160 38.47 -21.85 -15.56
N PRO A 161 39.08 -20.95 -16.34
CA PRO A 161 40.40 -21.15 -16.89
C PRO A 161 41.45 -20.82 -15.81
N PRO A 162 42.55 -21.58 -15.71
CA PRO A 162 43.57 -21.31 -14.70
C PRO A 162 44.28 -19.99 -14.99
N ALA A 163 44.59 -19.29 -13.91
CA ALA A 163 45.32 -18.03 -13.87
C ALA A 163 46.64 -18.07 -14.65
N GLN A 164 46.93 -17.00 -15.40
CA GLN A 164 48.29 -16.49 -15.51
C GLN A 164 48.32 -14.96 -15.34
N PRO A 165 49.37 -14.43 -14.69
CA PRO A 165 49.34 -13.13 -14.03
C PRO A 165 49.78 -12.02 -14.99
N SER A 166 49.08 -10.90 -14.98
CA SER A 166 49.56 -9.67 -15.61
C SER A 166 49.09 -8.45 -14.82
N ALA A 167 50.04 -7.95 -14.03
CA ALA A 167 50.22 -6.59 -13.54
C ALA A 167 48.97 -5.77 -13.19
N SER A 168 48.75 -5.58 -11.89
CA SER A 168 48.03 -4.43 -11.34
C SER A 168 48.67 -3.11 -11.81
N PRO A 169 47.90 -2.15 -12.35
CA PRO A 169 48.22 -0.75 -12.22
C PRO A 169 47.67 -0.27 -10.88
N GLU A 170 48.57 -0.26 -9.90
CA GLU A 170 48.73 0.77 -8.89
C GLU A 170 47.52 1.68 -8.60
N ALA A 171 46.94 1.44 -7.42
CA ALA A 171 45.99 2.33 -6.78
C ALA A 171 46.58 3.75 -6.65
N ARG A 172 46.09 4.69 -7.47
CA ARG A 172 46.16 6.10 -7.12
C ARG A 172 45.13 6.38 -6.04
N HIS A 173 45.61 6.38 -4.80
CA HIS A 173 44.96 7.03 -3.67
C HIS A 173 44.60 8.47 -4.05
N VAL A 174 43.30 8.75 -4.14
CA VAL A 174 42.76 10.10 -4.00
C VAL A 174 42.14 10.16 -2.60
N PRO A 175 42.72 10.91 -1.65
CA PRO A 175 42.12 11.08 -0.34
C PRO A 175 41.02 12.13 -0.39
N GLY A 176 39.85 11.79 0.17
CA GLY A 176 38.86 12.73 0.63
C GLY A 176 37.72 13.02 -0.33
N THR A 177 36.71 12.15 -0.36
CA THR A 177 35.34 12.58 -0.67
C THR A 177 34.57 12.74 0.64
N PRO A 178 33.91 13.89 0.86
CA PRO A 178 33.30 14.24 2.13
C PRO A 178 32.13 13.29 2.43
N HIS A 179 31.95 13.05 3.72
CA HIS A 179 30.80 12.36 4.30
C HIS A 179 29.51 12.86 3.61
N ARG A 180 28.90 12.00 2.80
CA ARG A 180 27.65 12.27 2.08
C ARG A 180 26.56 12.26 3.15
N GLY A 181 26.28 13.43 3.74
CA GLY A 181 25.21 13.60 4.72
C GLY A 181 23.86 13.11 4.18
N PRO A 182 22.87 12.88 5.06
CA PRO A 182 21.55 12.38 4.69
C PRO A 182 20.94 13.28 3.60
N ARG A 183 20.70 12.71 2.41
CA ARG A 183 20.15 13.43 1.24
C ARG A 183 18.70 13.84 1.43
N TYR A 184 17.98 13.13 2.27
CA TYR A 184 16.54 13.26 2.46
C TYR A 184 16.24 13.22 3.95
N VAL A 185 16.66 14.25 4.68
CA VAL A 185 16.52 14.32 6.16
C VAL A 185 15.10 14.01 6.63
N TYR A 186 14.09 14.58 5.97
CA TYR A 186 12.68 14.33 6.29
C TYR A 186 12.20 12.93 5.87
N GLY A 187 12.73 12.39 4.78
CA GLY A 187 12.45 11.02 4.34
C GLY A 187 13.07 9.95 5.26
N ASP A 188 14.25 10.24 5.82
CA ASP A 188 14.88 9.41 6.84
C ASP A 188 14.12 9.49 8.17
N ALA A 189 13.65 10.67 8.59
CA ALA A 189 12.80 10.82 9.77
C ALA A 189 11.45 10.07 9.66
N LEU A 190 10.80 10.14 8.49
CA LEU A 190 9.57 9.38 8.20
C LEU A 190 9.79 7.86 8.24
N ARG A 191 10.96 7.42 7.79
CA ARG A 191 11.36 6.02 7.84
C ARG A 191 11.56 5.55 9.27
N ASP A 192 12.26 6.33 10.09
CA ASP A 192 12.44 6.01 11.51
C ASP A 192 11.08 5.95 12.24
N LEU A 193 10.13 6.83 11.89
CA LEU A 193 8.78 6.80 12.44
C LEU A 193 8.03 5.50 12.06
N THR A 194 8.18 5.06 10.81
CA THR A 194 7.58 3.83 10.28
C THR A 194 8.20 2.60 10.94
N ASP A 195 9.52 2.59 11.13
CA ASP A 195 10.21 1.50 11.83
C ASP A 195 9.77 1.40 13.30
N ARG A 196 9.54 2.55 13.97
CA ARG A 196 8.96 2.58 15.33
C ARG A 196 7.52 2.06 15.36
N LEU A 197 6.71 2.37 14.35
CA LEU A 197 5.34 1.85 14.24
C LEU A 197 5.34 0.33 14.05
N ASN A 198 6.22 -0.19 13.19
CA ASN A 198 6.37 -1.63 12.96
C ASN A 198 6.91 -2.37 14.20
N GLY A 199 7.70 -1.70 15.03
CA GLY A 199 8.22 -2.22 16.29
C GLY A 199 7.31 -2.03 17.51
N ALA A 200 6.11 -1.47 17.35
CA ALA A 200 5.20 -1.22 18.46
C ALA A 200 4.71 -2.53 19.09
N GLU A 201 4.90 -2.68 20.41
CA GLU A 201 4.49 -3.88 21.16
C GLU A 201 2.99 -3.88 21.49
N SER A 202 2.32 -2.73 21.33
CA SER A 202 0.90 -2.58 21.62
C SER A 202 0.18 -1.66 20.62
N HIS A 203 -1.13 -1.90 20.46
CA HIS A 203 -2.00 -1.02 19.67
C HIS A 203 -2.09 0.40 20.25
N ALA A 204 -1.87 0.57 21.56
CA ALA A 204 -1.82 1.88 22.21
C ALA A 204 -0.58 2.67 21.81
N ASP A 205 0.58 2.00 21.71
CA ASP A 205 1.83 2.62 21.24
C ASP A 205 1.74 2.99 19.75
N ALA A 206 1.16 2.10 18.94
CA ALA A 206 0.89 2.38 17.54
C ALA A 206 -0.08 3.57 17.36
N ALA A 207 -1.15 3.64 18.17
CA ALA A 207 -2.07 4.78 18.17
C ALA A 207 -1.40 6.08 18.62
N ALA A 208 -0.45 6.04 19.56
CA ALA A 208 0.31 7.22 19.98
C ALA A 208 1.26 7.73 18.88
N LEU A 209 1.82 6.83 18.07
CA LEU A 209 2.60 7.20 16.88
C LEU A 209 1.71 7.76 15.76
N LEU A 210 0.55 7.17 15.51
CA LEU A 210 -0.44 7.72 14.58
C LEU A 210 -0.93 9.11 15.01
N HIS A 211 -1.10 9.33 16.31
CA HIS A 211 -1.50 10.64 16.83
C HIS A 211 -0.49 11.73 16.45
N GLN A 212 0.82 11.45 16.43
CA GLN A 212 1.83 12.43 15.98
C GLN A 212 1.72 12.79 14.49
N ILE A 213 1.12 11.92 13.68
CA ILE A 213 0.89 12.17 12.25
C ILE A 213 -0.41 12.95 12.05
N LEU A 214 -1.46 12.54 12.78
CA LEU A 214 -2.85 12.96 12.57
C LEU A 214 -3.31 14.08 13.52
N GLU A 215 -2.44 14.57 14.40
CA GLU A 215 -2.78 15.71 15.26
C GLU A 215 -3.17 16.90 14.35
N PRO A 216 -4.37 17.50 14.51
CA PRO A 216 -4.91 18.44 13.54
C PRO A 216 -4.12 19.75 13.35
N THR A 217 -3.25 20.11 14.30
CA THR A 217 -2.57 21.41 14.39
C THR A 217 -1.05 21.26 14.24
N GLU A 218 -0.47 20.36 15.02
CA GLU A 218 0.97 20.13 15.14
C GLU A 218 1.41 18.79 14.53
N GLY A 219 0.44 18.02 14.02
CA GLY A 219 0.71 16.74 13.39
C GLY A 219 1.44 16.91 12.07
N LEU A 220 2.13 15.85 11.66
CA LEU A 220 2.92 15.88 10.43
C LEU A 220 2.10 16.26 9.20
N LEU A 221 0.85 15.78 9.07
CA LEU A 221 0.00 16.12 7.93
C LEU A 221 -0.42 17.60 7.95
N ALA A 222 -0.71 18.15 9.14
CA ALA A 222 -1.03 19.57 9.29
C ALA A 222 0.16 20.44 8.83
N GLN A 223 1.36 20.12 9.32
CA GLN A 223 2.61 20.81 8.95
C GLN A 223 2.96 20.66 7.46
N LEU A 224 2.65 19.50 6.85
CA LEU A 224 2.86 19.30 5.42
C LEU A 224 1.88 20.13 4.58
N GLY A 225 0.62 20.25 5.01
CA GLY A 225 -0.35 21.15 4.38
C GLY A 225 0.09 22.61 4.43
N GLU A 226 0.56 23.08 5.59
CA GLU A 226 1.12 24.44 5.74
C GLU A 226 2.35 24.66 4.84
N PHE A 227 3.21 23.65 4.72
CA PHE A 227 4.38 23.71 3.83
C PHE A 227 3.98 23.91 2.37
N PHE A 228 2.99 23.16 1.87
CA PHE A 228 2.53 23.29 0.49
C PHE A 228 1.81 24.61 0.23
N GLU A 229 1.02 25.11 1.19
CA GLU A 229 0.42 26.45 1.10
C GLU A 229 1.50 27.54 1.02
N ALA A 230 2.54 27.45 1.86
CA ALA A 230 3.68 28.37 1.79
C ALA A 230 4.45 28.26 0.46
N ALA A 231 4.57 27.05 -0.10
CA ALA A 231 5.16 26.85 -1.42
C ALA A 231 4.30 27.48 -2.53
N GLY A 232 2.97 27.39 -2.43
CA GLY A 232 2.04 28.03 -3.36
C GLY A 232 2.15 29.56 -3.31
N GLU A 233 2.23 30.14 -2.11
CA GLU A 233 2.51 31.58 -1.97
C GLU A 233 3.86 31.97 -2.57
N LYS A 234 4.88 31.11 -2.43
CA LYS A 234 6.18 31.33 -3.05
C LYS A 234 6.13 31.26 -4.58
N ALA A 235 5.30 30.40 -5.15
CA ALA A 235 5.11 30.26 -6.60
C ALA A 235 4.48 31.52 -7.22
N LYS A 236 3.56 32.20 -6.50
CA LYS A 236 2.95 33.46 -6.95
C LYS A 236 3.96 34.60 -7.15
N GLU A 237 5.14 34.52 -6.56
CA GLU A 237 6.20 35.52 -6.76
C GLU A 237 6.85 35.47 -8.15
N ALA A 238 6.61 34.40 -8.94
CA ALA A 238 7.25 34.24 -10.25
C ALA A 238 6.78 35.25 -11.31
N GLU A 239 5.69 36.01 -11.08
CA GLU A 239 5.06 36.96 -12.02
C GLU A 239 4.68 36.36 -13.41
N GLU A 240 4.84 35.04 -13.57
CA GLU A 240 4.52 34.26 -14.77
C GLU A 240 3.20 33.50 -14.57
N ASP A 241 2.46 33.26 -15.66
CA ASP A 241 1.17 32.54 -15.66
C ASP A 241 1.32 31.13 -15.03
N ASP A 242 2.40 30.44 -15.37
CA ASP A 242 2.78 29.13 -14.83
C ASP A 242 2.95 29.14 -13.29
N GLY A 243 3.31 30.29 -12.70
CA GLY A 243 3.42 30.44 -11.24
C GLY A 243 2.07 30.48 -10.54
N PHE A 244 1.03 30.98 -11.21
CA PHE A 244 -0.33 30.98 -10.68
C PHE A 244 -0.95 29.59 -10.75
N ASP A 245 -0.81 28.88 -11.87
CA ASP A 245 -1.27 27.49 -12.01
C ASP A 245 -0.62 26.58 -10.96
N LEU A 246 0.71 26.67 -10.80
CA LEU A 246 1.42 25.93 -9.76
C LEU A 246 0.93 26.30 -8.34
N SER A 247 0.58 27.57 -8.10
CA SER A 247 0.04 27.97 -6.79
C SER A 247 -1.32 27.34 -6.50
N TYR A 248 -2.15 27.13 -7.53
CA TYR A 248 -3.43 26.43 -7.39
C TYR A 248 -3.22 24.94 -7.12
N ASP A 249 -2.31 24.29 -7.86
CA ASP A 249 -1.98 22.88 -7.64
C ASP A 249 -1.47 22.62 -6.21
N LEU A 250 -0.60 23.50 -5.70
CA LEU A 250 -0.05 23.38 -4.33
C LEU A 250 -1.11 23.65 -3.25
N ALA A 251 -2.04 24.58 -3.50
CA ALA A 251 -3.15 24.84 -2.59
C ALA A 251 -4.16 23.68 -2.56
N ASP A 252 -4.42 23.05 -3.72
CA ASP A 252 -5.28 21.87 -3.82
C ASP A 252 -4.66 20.69 -3.07
N ALA A 253 -3.36 20.44 -3.27
CA ALA A 253 -2.62 19.42 -2.52
C ALA A 253 -2.67 19.66 -1.00
N ALA A 254 -2.54 20.91 -0.54
CA ALA A 254 -2.69 21.24 0.88
C ALA A 254 -4.10 20.94 1.42
N ALA A 255 -5.14 21.17 0.62
CA ALA A 255 -6.52 20.84 0.98
C ALA A 255 -6.74 19.32 1.03
N GLU A 256 -6.22 18.57 0.07
CA GLU A 256 -6.27 17.10 0.07
C GLU A 256 -5.60 16.49 1.30
N ILE A 257 -4.44 17.01 1.71
CA ILE A 257 -3.72 16.55 2.91
C ILE A 257 -4.57 16.76 4.18
N ARG A 258 -5.27 17.90 4.29
CA ARG A 258 -6.17 18.18 5.42
C ARG A 258 -7.36 17.23 5.42
N ASN A 259 -8.00 17.03 4.27
CA ASN A 259 -9.11 16.09 4.10
C ASN A 259 -8.70 14.65 4.46
N LEU A 260 -7.48 14.24 4.07
CA LEU A 260 -6.91 12.95 4.43
C LEU A 260 -6.73 12.82 5.95
N SER A 261 -6.23 13.86 6.61
CA SER A 261 -6.08 13.88 8.08
C SER A 261 -7.42 13.68 8.78
N GLU A 262 -8.47 14.38 8.33
CA GLU A 262 -9.83 14.24 8.87
C GLU A 262 -10.38 12.82 8.66
N ALA A 263 -10.20 12.26 7.47
CA ALA A 263 -10.64 10.89 7.15
C ALA A 263 -9.96 9.84 8.04
N LEU A 264 -8.67 10.04 8.35
CA LEU A 264 -7.87 9.11 9.15
C LEU A 264 -8.06 9.29 10.67
N GLN A 265 -8.68 10.37 11.14
CA GLN A 265 -8.95 10.59 12.58
C GLN A 265 -9.74 9.42 13.22
N VAL A 266 -10.67 8.84 12.45
CA VAL A 266 -11.46 7.67 12.88
C VAL A 266 -10.57 6.42 13.00
N ALA A 267 -9.55 6.28 12.16
CA ALA A 267 -8.63 5.14 12.18
C ALA A 267 -7.76 5.14 13.45
N GLU A 268 -7.26 6.30 13.91
CA GLU A 268 -6.54 6.42 15.18
C GLU A 268 -7.41 5.94 16.36
N SER A 269 -8.66 6.42 16.40
CA SER A 269 -9.62 6.09 17.44
C SER A 269 -9.94 4.59 17.46
N ARG A 270 -10.08 3.97 16.28
CA ARG A 270 -10.27 2.52 16.13
C ARG A 270 -9.04 1.74 16.56
N MET A 271 -7.83 2.18 16.20
CA MET A 271 -6.59 1.52 16.61
C MET A 271 -6.42 1.53 18.13
N ARG A 272 -6.76 2.65 18.80
CA ARG A 272 -6.76 2.72 20.27
C ARG A 272 -7.75 1.71 20.89
N ALA A 273 -8.90 1.51 20.26
CA ALA A 273 -9.92 0.55 20.72
C ALA A 273 -9.53 -0.93 20.56
N LEU A 274 -8.49 -1.25 19.77
CA LEU A 274 -7.94 -2.62 19.67
C LEU A 274 -7.11 -3.03 20.89
N THR A 275 -6.80 -2.08 21.80
CA THR A 275 -6.15 -2.39 23.07
C THR A 275 -7.16 -3.02 24.03
N PRO A 276 -6.96 -4.27 24.51
CA PRO A 276 -7.86 -4.87 25.48
C PRO A 276 -7.90 -4.02 26.76
N LEU A 277 -9.07 -3.51 27.12
CA LEU A 277 -9.26 -2.92 28.46
C LEU A 277 -8.97 -4.02 29.49
N ALA A 278 -7.95 -3.83 30.32
CA ALA A 278 -7.72 -4.69 31.47
C ALA A 278 -9.04 -4.84 32.26
N PRO A 279 -9.44 -6.07 32.66
CA PRO A 279 -10.68 -6.25 33.38
C PRO A 279 -10.62 -5.44 34.66
N ALA A 280 -11.64 -4.59 34.86
CA ALA A 280 -11.78 -3.76 36.05
C ALA A 280 -11.54 -4.61 37.32
N PRO A 281 -10.87 -4.08 38.36
CA PRO A 281 -10.71 -4.79 39.61
C PRO A 281 -12.08 -5.23 40.11
N ARG A 282 -12.32 -6.56 40.14
CA ARG A 282 -13.55 -7.10 40.72
C ARG A 282 -13.60 -6.64 42.18
N PRO A 283 -14.69 -5.99 42.62
CA PRO A 283 -14.84 -5.67 44.04
C PRO A 283 -14.77 -6.98 44.83
N PRO A 284 -14.12 -6.99 46.02
CA PRO A 284 -13.96 -8.20 46.80
C PRO A 284 -15.32 -8.83 47.07
N SER A 285 -15.49 -10.07 46.67
CA SER A 285 -16.67 -10.87 46.96
C SER A 285 -16.74 -11.07 48.48
N THR A 286 -17.62 -10.33 49.14
CA THR A 286 -17.97 -10.56 50.53
C THR A 286 -18.60 -11.95 50.64
N PRO A 287 -18.07 -12.88 51.46
CA PRO A 287 -18.72 -14.16 51.68
C PRO A 287 -20.06 -13.93 52.41
N ALA A 288 -21.12 -14.46 51.82
CA ALA A 288 -22.43 -14.56 52.44
C ALA A 288 -22.32 -15.45 53.68
N ASN A 289 -22.39 -14.86 54.86
CA ASN A 289 -22.77 -15.59 56.06
C ASN A 289 -23.93 -14.85 56.74
N ALA A 290 -24.96 -15.63 57.06
CA ALA A 290 -26.31 -15.18 57.35
C ALA A 290 -26.46 -14.56 58.74
N SER A 291 -27.26 -13.50 58.82
CA SER A 291 -28.41 -13.44 59.74
C SER A 291 -29.39 -12.31 59.33
N PRO A 292 -30.70 -12.57 59.29
CA PRO A 292 -31.71 -11.63 58.82
C PRO A 292 -32.24 -10.75 59.95
N LEU A 293 -32.30 -9.42 59.74
CA LEU A 293 -33.01 -8.51 60.64
C LEU A 293 -33.75 -7.41 59.85
N ALA A 294 -35.07 -7.60 59.78
CA ALA A 294 -36.20 -6.67 59.64
C ALA A 294 -36.21 -5.57 58.53
N PRO A 295 -37.32 -5.47 57.74
CA PRO A 295 -37.50 -4.41 56.77
C PRO A 295 -37.91 -3.09 57.45
N ARG A 296 -37.20 -1.99 57.15
CA ARG A 296 -37.58 -0.65 57.59
C ARG A 296 -37.97 0.23 56.39
N ALA A 297 -39.27 0.52 56.39
CA ALA A 297 -40.07 1.49 55.64
C ALA A 297 -39.41 2.51 54.70
N LEU A 298 -39.99 2.59 53.49
CA LEU A 298 -39.85 3.67 52.50
C LEU A 298 -40.36 5.01 53.04
N PRO A 299 -39.69 6.15 52.77
CA PRO A 299 -40.29 7.46 52.86
C PRO A 299 -41.11 7.81 51.59
N PRO A 300 -42.21 8.58 51.71
CA PRO A 300 -43.12 8.90 50.61
C PRO A 300 -42.58 10.01 49.67
N PRO A 301 -43.11 10.09 48.43
CA PRO A 301 -42.66 11.04 47.41
C PRO A 301 -43.12 12.47 47.70
N SER A 302 -42.21 13.45 47.53
CA SER A 302 -42.54 14.87 47.53
C SER A 302 -43.24 15.29 46.23
N PRO A 303 -44.31 16.11 46.28
CA PRO A 303 -45.13 16.44 45.13
C PRO A 303 -44.56 17.58 44.26
N LYS A 304 -44.82 17.46 42.95
CA LYS A 304 -44.58 18.41 41.87
C LYS A 304 -45.16 19.80 42.17
N GLY A 305 -44.31 20.83 42.08
CA GLY A 305 -44.74 22.23 41.99
C GLY A 305 -45.15 22.58 40.55
N ALA A 306 -46.38 23.05 40.39
CA ALA A 306 -46.95 23.60 39.16
C ALA A 306 -46.56 25.09 38.98
N PRO A 307 -46.62 25.65 37.75
CA PRO A 307 -46.08 26.97 37.44
C PRO A 307 -47.09 28.10 37.75
N PRO A 308 -46.63 29.32 38.13
CA PRO A 308 -47.53 30.47 38.23
C PRO A 308 -47.73 31.16 36.87
N ALA A 309 -49.00 31.44 36.59
CA ALA A 309 -49.48 32.19 35.44
C ALA A 309 -49.27 33.72 35.60
N ARG A 310 -49.12 34.35 34.43
CA ARG A 310 -49.31 35.77 34.07
C ARG A 310 -50.39 36.51 34.88
N ARG A 311 -50.10 37.77 35.26
CA ARG A 311 -50.78 38.98 34.74
C ARG A 311 -50.20 40.27 35.32
N THR A 312 -49.89 41.17 34.41
CA THR A 312 -49.69 42.62 34.54
C THR A 312 -51.01 43.34 34.85
N PRO A 313 -50.97 44.51 35.51
CA PRO A 313 -51.71 45.69 35.12
C PRO A 313 -50.94 46.56 34.12
#